data_AF-A0AAD5MBM1-F1
#
_entry.id   AF-A0AAD5MBM1-F1
#
_cell.length_a   1.000
_cell.length_b   1.000
_cell.length_c   1.000
_cell.angle_alpha   90.00
_cell.angle_beta   90.00
_cell.angle_gamma   90.00
#
_symmetry.space_group_name_H-M   'P 1'
#
loop_
_entity.id
_entity.type
_entity.pdbx_description
1 polymer ?
#
loop_
_entity_poly.entity_id
_entity_poly.type
_entity_poly.pdbx_seq_one_letter_code
_entity_poly.pdbx_strand_id
1 'polypeptide(L)'
;MADLHALSSGLKAVVTFQSSQGIEQARMSCGGHGYSNASHIPTIFSCAVGACTYEGENMVMLLQLARAHARMFIATSFFNRIGQVKEAEIREVLEDLLLLHLDYELVDQAHYLLQV
;
A
#
# COMPACT_ATOMS: atom_id res chain seq x y z
N MET A 1 4.93 -11.73 -6.82
CA MET A 1 4.00 -10.88 -7.63
C MET A 1 3.07 -10.06 -6.73
N ALA A 2 2.54 -10.63 -5.63
CA ALA A 2 1.67 -9.92 -4.71
C ALA A 2 2.33 -8.74 -3.95
N ASP A 3 3.60 -8.84 -3.57
CA ASP A 3 4.30 -7.72 -2.90
C ASP A 3 4.45 -6.49 -3.81
N LEU A 4 4.78 -6.72 -5.08
CA LEU A 4 4.88 -5.63 -6.06
C LEU A 4 3.51 -4.99 -6.29
N HIS A 5 2.45 -5.79 -6.36
CA HIS A 5 1.08 -5.29 -6.49
C HIS A 5 0.72 -4.42 -5.29
N ALA A 6 0.84 -4.94 -4.05
CA ALA A 6 0.51 -4.20 -2.84
C ALA A 6 1.29 -2.88 -2.72
N LEU A 7 2.60 -2.89 -3.03
CA LEU A 7 3.42 -1.68 -3.05
C LEU A 7 2.95 -0.68 -4.11
N SER A 8 2.69 -1.15 -5.34
CA SER A 8 2.21 -0.31 -6.43
C SER A 8 0.83 0.30 -6.14
N SER A 9 -0.08 -0.47 -5.52
CA SER A 9 -1.40 0.00 -5.08
C SER A 9 -1.26 1.15 -4.07
N GLY A 10 -0.45 0.98 -3.04
CA GLY A 10 -0.21 2.03 -2.06
C GLY A 10 0.48 3.26 -2.65
N LEU A 11 1.47 3.06 -3.54
CA LEU A 11 2.15 4.16 -4.22
C LEU A 11 1.19 4.96 -5.09
N LYS A 12 0.33 4.29 -5.86
CA LYS A 12 -0.74 4.94 -6.65
C LYS A 12 -1.62 5.78 -5.75
N ALA A 13 -2.07 5.24 -4.61
CA ALA A 13 -2.96 5.97 -3.71
C ALA A 13 -2.31 7.23 -3.12
N VAL A 14 -1.06 7.13 -2.67
CA VAL A 14 -0.32 8.27 -2.11
C VAL A 14 -0.02 9.33 -3.18
N VAL A 15 0.52 8.91 -4.33
CA VAL A 15 0.92 9.83 -5.40
C VAL A 15 -0.28 10.56 -5.97
N THR A 16 -1.37 9.87 -6.29
CA THR A 16 -2.57 10.52 -6.85
C THR A 16 -3.21 11.53 -5.90
N PHE A 17 -3.24 11.19 -4.60
CA PHE A 17 -3.73 12.10 -3.57
C PHE A 17 -2.83 13.34 -3.42
N GLN A 18 -1.51 13.14 -3.30
CA GLN A 18 -0.55 14.23 -3.17
C GLN A 18 -0.51 15.12 -4.42
N SER A 19 -0.58 14.55 -5.62
CA SER A 19 -0.66 15.31 -6.86
C SER A 19 -1.91 16.18 -6.90
N SER A 20 -3.08 15.64 -6.51
CA SER A 20 -4.33 16.41 -6.46
C SER A 20 -4.22 17.59 -5.49
N GLN A 21 -3.65 17.36 -4.30
CA GLN A 21 -3.39 18.44 -3.33
C GLN A 21 -2.40 19.49 -3.89
N GLY A 22 -1.31 19.06 -4.52
CA GLY A 22 -0.31 19.94 -5.09
C GLY A 22 -0.87 20.83 -6.20
N ILE A 23 -1.72 20.28 -7.07
CA ILE A 23 -2.40 21.05 -8.14
C ILE A 23 -3.30 22.12 -7.53
N GLU A 24 -4.08 21.79 -6.49
CA GLU A 24 -4.95 22.77 -5.84
C GLU A 24 -4.15 23.86 -5.10
N GLN A 25 -3.04 23.49 -4.47
CA GLN A 25 -2.11 24.49 -3.88
C GLN A 25 -1.52 25.42 -4.95
N ALA A 26 -1.13 24.88 -6.11
CA ALA A 26 -0.66 25.69 -7.24
C ALA A 26 -1.77 26.61 -7.79
N ARG A 27 -3.03 26.17 -7.79
CA ARG A 27 -4.18 27.01 -8.17
C ARG A 27 -4.32 28.20 -7.21
N MET A 28 -4.27 27.93 -5.91
CA MET A 28 -4.45 28.95 -4.87
C MET A 28 -3.29 29.94 -4.81
N SER A 29 -2.06 29.53 -5.12
CA SER A 29 -0.89 30.41 -5.13
C SER A 29 -0.97 31.48 -6.23
N CYS A 30 -1.76 31.26 -7.30
CA CYS A 30 -2.04 32.25 -8.34
C CYS A 30 -3.16 33.25 -7.97
N GLY A 31 -3.74 33.14 -6.76
CA GLY A 31 -4.85 34.00 -6.32
C GLY A 31 -6.06 33.94 -7.25
N GLY A 32 -6.72 35.08 -7.49
CA GLY A 32 -7.91 35.15 -8.36
C GLY A 32 -7.65 34.69 -9.80
N HIS A 33 -6.44 34.89 -10.32
CA HIS A 33 -6.08 34.45 -11.68
C HIS A 33 -6.06 32.93 -11.81
N GLY A 34 -5.73 32.20 -10.73
CA GLY A 34 -5.79 30.73 -10.71
C GLY A 34 -7.21 30.17 -10.73
N TYR A 35 -8.22 30.97 -10.41
CA TYR A 35 -9.63 30.56 -10.56
C TYR A 35 -10.10 30.67 -12.02
N SER A 36 -9.52 31.59 -12.80
CA SER A 36 -9.88 31.77 -14.20
C SER A 36 -9.52 30.53 -15.01
N ASN A 37 -10.39 30.15 -15.94
CA ASN A 37 -10.13 29.05 -16.87
C ASN A 37 -8.94 29.34 -17.80
N ALA A 38 -8.52 30.60 -17.92
CA ALA A 38 -7.30 31.00 -18.63
C ALA A 38 -6.02 30.46 -17.97
N SER A 39 -6.04 30.12 -16.67
CA SER A 39 -4.91 29.48 -15.99
C SER A 39 -4.79 27.99 -16.31
N HIS A 40 -5.87 27.36 -16.80
CA HIS A 40 -6.02 25.91 -17.02
C HIS A 40 -5.84 25.00 -15.78
N ILE A 41 -5.42 25.51 -14.63
CA ILE A 41 -5.21 24.72 -13.40
C ILE A 41 -6.50 24.02 -12.92
N PRO A 42 -7.70 24.66 -12.95
CA PRO A 42 -8.94 23.97 -12.55
C PRO A 42 -9.25 22.74 -13.40
N THR A 43 -8.99 22.80 -14.72
CA THR A 43 -9.21 21.66 -15.63
C THR A 43 -8.22 20.52 -15.32
N ILE A 44 -6.96 20.86 -15.04
CA ILE A 44 -5.94 19.88 -14.63
C ILE A 44 -6.35 19.18 -13.33
N PHE A 45 -6.82 19.94 -12.33
CA PHE A 45 -7.30 19.39 -11.07
C PHE A 45 -8.45 18.40 -11.26
N SER A 46 -9.48 18.78 -12.03
CA SER A 46 -10.63 17.92 -12.31
C SER A 46 -10.26 16.61 -13.00
N CYS A 47 -9.22 16.61 -13.84
CA CYS A 47 -8.70 15.39 -14.46
C CYS A 47 -7.89 14.55 -13.44
N ALA A 48 -6.96 15.17 -12.73
CA ALA A 48 -6.04 14.48 -11.83
C ALA A 48 -6.74 13.83 -10.63
N VAL A 49 -7.77 14.46 -10.07
CA VAL A 49 -8.51 13.91 -8.91
C VAL A 49 -9.25 12.63 -9.26
N GLY A 50 -9.63 12.43 -10.52
CA GLY A 50 -10.22 11.17 -10.99
C GLY A 50 -9.29 9.97 -10.78
N ALA A 51 -7.97 10.20 -10.80
CA ALA A 51 -6.96 9.18 -10.57
C ALA A 51 -7.02 8.59 -9.15
N CYS A 52 -7.64 9.28 -8.20
CA CYS A 52 -7.88 8.74 -6.86
C CYS A 52 -8.95 7.62 -6.84
N THR A 53 -9.71 7.46 -7.93
CA THR A 53 -10.86 6.54 -8.00
C THR A 53 -10.70 5.48 -9.09
N TYR A 54 -10.29 5.86 -10.30
CA TYR A 54 -10.08 4.87 -11.36
C TYR A 54 -8.85 3.99 -11.06
N GLU A 55 -8.79 2.81 -11.68
CA GLU A 55 -7.73 1.80 -11.46
C GLU A 55 -7.56 1.39 -9.99
N GLY A 56 -8.64 1.52 -9.19
CA GLY A 56 -8.71 1.13 -7.78
C GLY A 56 -8.85 2.34 -6.86
N GLU A 57 -9.90 2.38 -6.04
CA GLU A 57 -10.13 3.49 -5.11
C GLU A 57 -9.00 3.57 -4.06
N ASN A 58 -8.53 4.78 -3.76
CA ASN A 58 -7.32 4.99 -2.95
C ASN A 58 -7.38 4.35 -1.56
N MET A 59 -8.51 4.41 -0.84
CA MET A 59 -8.65 3.74 0.46
C MET A 59 -8.57 2.22 0.33
N VAL A 60 -9.20 1.63 -0.70
CA VAL A 60 -9.07 0.20 -0.99
C VAL A 60 -7.62 -0.18 -1.28
N MET A 61 -6.91 0.60 -2.12
CA MET A 61 -5.52 0.35 -2.46
C MET A 61 -4.58 0.49 -1.26
N LEU A 62 -4.83 1.46 -0.37
CA LEU A 62 -4.10 1.60 0.90
C LEU A 62 -4.35 0.42 1.84
N LEU A 63 -5.58 -0.11 1.88
CA LEU A 63 -5.91 -1.30 2.68
C LEU A 63 -5.20 -2.55 2.15
N GLN A 64 -5.05 -2.70 0.82
CA GLN A 64 -4.26 -3.78 0.23
C GLN A 64 -2.79 -3.71 0.69
N LEU A 65 -2.17 -2.52 0.64
CA LEU A 65 -0.81 -2.31 1.16
C LEU A 65 -0.74 -2.57 2.67
N ALA A 66 -1.70 -2.06 3.46
CA ALA A 66 -1.71 -2.21 4.91
C ALA A 66 -1.77 -3.68 5.33
N ARG A 67 -2.56 -4.50 4.63
CA ARG A 67 -2.64 -5.95 4.88
C ARG A 67 -1.31 -6.65 4.60
N ALA A 68 -0.68 -6.35 3.47
CA ALA A 68 0.63 -6.92 3.13
C ALA A 68 1.70 -6.51 4.15
N HIS A 69 1.71 -5.22 4.53
CA HIS A 69 2.65 -4.69 5.53
C HIS A 69 2.44 -5.33 6.91
N ALA A 70 1.19 -5.50 7.37
CA ALA A 70 0.89 -6.13 8.65
C ALA A 70 1.37 -7.60 8.71
N ARG A 71 1.15 -8.37 7.64
CA ARG A 71 1.64 -9.75 7.52
C ARG A 71 3.17 -9.80 7.64
N MET A 72 3.87 -8.97 6.86
CA MET A 72 5.32 -8.93 6.89
C MET A 72 5.88 -8.46 8.24
N PHE A 73 5.20 -7.50 8.88
CA PHE A 73 5.56 -7.04 10.22
C PHE A 73 5.47 -8.16 11.27
N ILE A 74 4.40 -8.97 11.24
CA ILE A 74 4.22 -10.10 12.18
C ILE A 74 5.33 -11.14 11.98
N ALA A 75 5.56 -11.57 10.74
CA ALA A 75 6.59 -12.57 10.43
C ALA A 75 7.99 -12.09 10.85
N THR A 76 8.35 -10.85 10.52
CA THR A 76 9.64 -10.25 10.90
C THR A 76 9.78 -10.11 12.41
N SER A 77 8.71 -9.68 13.10
CA SER A 77 8.70 -9.56 14.55
C SER A 77 8.88 -10.91 15.25
N PHE A 78 8.27 -11.96 14.70
CA PHE A 78 8.40 -13.31 15.24
C PHE A 78 9.80 -13.87 15.01
N PHE A 79 10.34 -13.74 13.79
CA PHE A 79 11.71 -14.11 13.47
C PHE A 79 12.73 -13.44 14.41
N ASN A 80 12.61 -12.13 14.63
CA ASN A 80 13.48 -11.39 15.53
C ASN A 80 13.39 -11.88 16.99
N ARG A 81 12.22 -12.36 17.43
CA ARG A 81 12.04 -12.94 18.78
C ARG A 81 12.66 -14.33 18.89
N ILE A 82 12.51 -15.16 17.86
CA ILE A 82 13.12 -16.50 17.78
C ILE A 82 14.65 -16.38 17.93
N GLY A 83 15.26 -15.39 17.27
CA GLY A 83 16.70 -15.12 17.39
C GLY A 83 17.18 -14.77 18.82
N GLN A 84 16.28 -14.42 19.73
CA GLN A 84 16.59 -14.12 21.13
C GLN A 84 16.46 -15.34 22.07
N VAL A 85 15.89 -16.45 21.59
CA VAL A 85 15.69 -17.66 22.39
C VAL A 85 17.00 -18.42 22.55
N LYS A 86 17.33 -18.80 23.79
CA LYS A 86 18.59 -19.47 24.13
C LYS A 86 18.49 -20.99 23.98
N GLU A 87 17.35 -21.59 24.34
CA GLU A 87 17.18 -23.04 24.20
C GLU A 87 17.05 -23.44 22.73
N ALA A 88 17.94 -24.31 22.26
CA ALA A 88 17.97 -24.75 20.86
C ALA A 88 16.71 -25.54 20.47
N GLU A 89 16.24 -26.44 21.33
CA GLU A 89 15.03 -27.25 21.07
C GLU A 89 13.78 -26.39 20.93
N ILE A 90 13.63 -25.36 21.78
CA ILE A 90 12.49 -24.43 21.70
C ILE A 90 12.59 -23.59 20.43
N ARG A 91 13.79 -23.14 20.09
CA ARG A 91 14.04 -22.36 18.89
C ARG A 91 13.66 -23.14 17.63
N GLU A 92 14.06 -24.41 17.51
CA GLU A 92 13.68 -25.27 16.38
C GLU A 92 12.16 -25.37 16.23
N VAL A 93 11.43 -25.61 17.32
CA VAL A 93 9.95 -25.67 17.28
C VAL A 93 9.35 -24.33 16.85
N LEU A 94 9.90 -23.20 17.29
CA LEU A 94 9.40 -21.88 16.90
C LEU A 94 9.74 -21.54 15.44
N GLU A 95 10.89 -21.99 14.93
CA GLU A 95 11.26 -21.88 13.51
C GLU A 95 10.28 -22.67 12.63
N ASP A 96 9.94 -23.90 13.03
CA ASP A 96 8.92 -24.71 12.34
C ASP A 96 7.55 -24.03 12.33
N LEU A 97 7.16 -23.41 13.46
CA LEU A 97 5.91 -22.64 13.53
C LEU A 97 5.93 -21.40 12.63
N LEU A 98 7.07 -20.71 12.52
CA LEU A 98 7.22 -19.57 11.60
C LEU A 98 7.10 -20.02 10.15
N LEU A 99 7.76 -21.13 9.78
CA LEU A 99 7.66 -21.71 8.43
C LEU A 99 6.22 -22.12 8.10
N LEU A 100 5.53 -22.78 9.04
CA LEU A 100 4.13 -23.15 8.87
C LEU A 100 3.24 -21.91 8.65
N HIS A 101 3.47 -20.83 9.41
CA HIS A 101 2.73 -19.58 9.22
C HIS A 101 2.96 -18.96 7.83
N LEU A 102 4.22 -18.91 7.39
CA LEU A 102 4.58 -18.38 6.06
C LEU A 102 3.98 -19.21 4.93
N ASP A 103 4.00 -20.53 5.04
CA ASP A 103 3.40 -21.44 4.06
C ASP A 103 1.88 -21.24 3.97
N TYR A 104 1.18 -21.11 5.11
CA TYR A 104 -0.24 -20.80 5.13
C TYR A 104 -0.56 -19.48 4.43
N GLU A 105 0.24 -18.44 4.66
CA GLU A 105 0.08 -17.13 4.03
C GLU A 105 0.31 -17.18 2.52
N LEU A 106 1.30 -17.95 2.05
CA LEU A 106 1.54 -18.17 0.62
C LEU A 106 0.37 -18.89 -0.05
N VAL A 107 -0.19 -19.90 0.61
CA VAL A 107 -1.36 -20.65 0.10
C VAL A 107 -2.61 -19.75 0.05
N ASP A 108 -2.83 -18.90 1.06
CA ASP A 108 -3.93 -17.92 1.06
C ASP A 108 -3.80 -16.95 -0.12
N GLN A 109 -2.61 -16.41 -0.35
CA GLN A 109 -2.30 -15.52 -1.47
C GLN A 109 -2.52 -16.18 -2.83
N ALA A 110 -2.12 -17.45 -2.97
CA ALA A 110 -2.33 -18.22 -4.20
C ALA A 110 -3.82 -18.50 -4.48
N HIS A 111 -4.61 -18.82 -3.46
CA HIS A 111 -6.05 -19.00 -3.60
C HIS A 111 -6.76 -17.73 -4.06
N TYR A 112 -6.37 -16.56 -3.54
CA TYR A 112 -6.92 -15.27 -3.99
C TYR A 112 -6.67 -15.02 -5.48
N LEU A 113 -5.51 -15.42 -6.02
CA LEU A 113 -5.20 -15.24 -7.44
C LEU A 113 -5.96 -16.20 -8.37
N LEU A 114 -6.43 -17.35 -7.85
CA LEU A 114 -7.20 -18.33 -8.61
C LEU A 114 -8.71 -18.02 -8.65
N GLN A 115 -9.18 -17.10 -7.80
CA GLN A 115 -10.58 -16.70 -7.70
C GLN A 115 -10.91 -15.39 -8.45
N VAL A 116 -9.93 -14.79 -9.14
CA VAL A 116 -10.07 -13.58 -9.98
C VAL A 116 -9.88 -13.98 -11.44
#